data_AF-A0AA47JL70-F1
#
_entry.id   AF-A0AA47JL70-F1
#
_cell.length_a   1.000
_cell.length_b   1.000
_cell.length_c   1.000
_cell.angle_alpha   90.00
_cell.angle_beta   90.00
_cell.angle_gamma   90.00
#
_symmetry.space_group_name_H-M   'P 1'
#
loop_
_entity.id
_entity.type
_entity.pdbx_description
1 polymer ?
#
loop_
_entity_poly.entity_id
_entity_poly.type
_entity_poly.pdbx_seq_one_letter_code
_entity_poly.pdbx_strand_id
1 'polypeptide(L)'
;MKLFLLLMASVSAGVASADHIHSFMLGLSIASLAVGSCYFFAFRSSRFPQLALFLLICGMLSKLTITVVGVMWGMSAQLITSPIVFALSYLFFSFAVTYLWFSYRESITQIPERFKAA
;
A
#
# COMPACT_ATOMS: atom_id res chain seq x y z
N MET A 1 2.19 -10.16 16.59
CA MET A 1 3.23 -11.04 16.01
C MET A 1 3.36 -10.90 14.49
N LYS A 2 2.28 -11.02 13.70
CA LYS A 2 2.33 -10.88 12.22
C LYS A 2 2.85 -9.53 11.71
N LEU A 3 2.42 -8.41 12.31
CA LEU A 3 2.93 -7.07 11.98
C LEU A 3 4.44 -6.92 12.24
N PHE A 4 4.93 -7.49 13.35
CA PHE A 4 6.35 -7.42 13.70
C PHE A 4 7.22 -8.21 12.71
N LEU A 5 6.76 -9.39 12.27
CA LEU A 5 7.44 -10.16 11.22
C LEU A 5 7.46 -9.42 9.88
N LEU A 6 6.38 -8.72 9.55
CA LEU A 6 6.29 -7.93 8.32
C LEU A 6 7.23 -6.71 8.37
N LEU A 7 7.34 -6.06 9.54
CA LEU A 7 8.26 -4.96 9.77
C LEU A 7 9.72 -5.44 9.71
N MET A 8 10.04 -6.58 10.34
CA MET A 8 11.36 -7.21 10.26
C MET A 8 11.72 -7.62 8.83
N ALA A 9 10.77 -8.20 8.08
CA ALA A 9 10.95 -8.54 6.66
C ALA A 9 11.16 -7.28 5.79
N SER A 10 10.49 -6.18 6.14
CA SER A 10 10.67 -4.90 5.45
C SER A 10 12.03 -4.27 5.73
N VAL A 11 12.53 -4.37 6.96
CA VAL A 11 13.84 -3.86 7.34
C VAL A 11 14.94 -4.74 6.73
N SER A 12 14.79 -6.07 6.74
CA SER A 12 15.76 -6.98 6.12
C SER A 12 15.79 -6.85 4.60
N ALA A 13 14.64 -6.67 3.94
CA ALA A 13 14.58 -6.36 2.51
C ALA A 13 15.25 -5.01 2.17
N GLY A 14 15.15 -4.02 3.07
CA GLY A 14 15.84 -2.74 2.91
C GLY A 14 17.35 -2.84 3.07
N VAL A 15 17.82 -3.61 4.05
CA VAL A 15 19.26 -3.90 4.26
C VAL A 15 19.83 -4.72 3.11
N ALA A 16 19.06 -5.68 2.57
CA ALA A 16 19.46 -6.48 1.40
C ALA A 16 19.50 -5.67 0.08
N SER A 17 18.82 -4.52 0.04
CA SER A 17 18.76 -3.62 -1.13
C SER A 17 19.71 -2.44 -1.01
N ALA A 18 20.73 -2.52 -0.15
CA ALA A 18 21.63 -1.40 0.20
C ALA A 18 22.32 -0.76 -1.03
N ASP A 19 22.60 -1.52 -2.09
CA ASP A 19 23.18 -0.98 -3.32
C ASP A 19 22.20 -0.12 -4.14
N HIS A 20 20.88 -0.19 -3.86
CA HIS A 20 19.82 0.47 -4.61
C HIS A 20 18.76 1.13 -3.70
N ILE A 21 19.21 1.78 -2.61
CA ILE A 21 18.34 2.46 -1.62
C ILE A 21 17.36 3.45 -2.27
N HIS A 22 17.78 4.16 -3.32
CA HIS A 22 16.92 5.11 -4.03
C HIS A 22 15.71 4.42 -4.68
N SER A 23 15.93 3.32 -5.41
CA SER A 23 14.85 2.51 -6.01
C SER A 23 13.92 1.93 -4.94
N PHE A 24 14.48 1.54 -3.80
CA PHE A 24 13.74 0.97 -2.67
C PHE A 24 12.83 2.00 -1.97
N MET A 25 13.36 3.20 -1.66
CA MET A 25 12.59 4.29 -1.06
C MET A 25 11.50 4.79 -2.01
N LEU A 26 11.78 4.85 -3.31
CA LEU A 26 10.81 5.23 -4.33
C LEU A 26 9.66 4.20 -4.38
N GLY A 27 9.99 2.90 -4.34
CA GLY A 27 9.01 1.82 -4.22
C GLY A 27 8.12 1.93 -2.97
N LEU A 28 8.70 2.22 -1.80
CA LEU A 28 7.97 2.44 -0.55
C LEU A 28 7.02 3.63 -0.65
N SER A 29 7.51 4.78 -1.12
CA SER A 29 6.71 6.00 -1.21
C SER A 29 5.52 5.85 -2.16
N ILE A 30 5.74 5.31 -3.37
CA ILE A 30 4.66 5.05 -4.34
C ILE A 30 3.67 4.03 -3.78
N ALA A 31 4.14 2.92 -3.22
CA ALA A 31 3.26 1.89 -2.66
C ALA A 31 2.40 2.45 -1.52
N SER A 32 2.99 3.25 -0.63
CA SER A 32 2.27 3.86 0.48
C SER A 32 1.19 4.86 0.02
N LEU A 33 1.50 5.72 -0.95
CA LEU A 33 0.57 6.69 -1.52
C LEU A 33 -0.54 5.99 -2.33
N ALA A 34 -0.20 4.99 -3.12
CA ALA A 34 -1.13 4.26 -3.96
C ALA A 34 -2.13 3.44 -3.12
N VAL A 35 -1.66 2.74 -2.07
CA VAL A 35 -2.54 1.98 -1.17
C VAL A 35 -3.33 2.91 -0.25
N GLY A 36 -2.71 3.95 0.29
CA GLY A 36 -3.37 4.92 1.17
C GLY A 36 -4.52 5.67 0.48
N SER A 37 -4.29 6.17 -0.73
CA SER A 37 -5.33 6.82 -1.55
C SER A 37 -6.45 5.85 -1.94
N CYS A 38 -6.11 4.63 -2.36
CA CYS A 38 -7.10 3.60 -2.70
C CYS A 38 -8.01 3.29 -1.50
N TYR A 39 -7.44 3.11 -0.31
CA TYR A 39 -8.23 2.89 0.90
C TYR A 39 -9.11 4.08 1.24
N PHE A 40 -8.59 5.31 1.10
CA PHE A 40 -9.38 6.51 1.39
C PHE A 40 -10.65 6.56 0.54
N PHE A 41 -10.57 6.19 -0.74
CA PHE A 41 -11.73 6.10 -1.61
C PHE A 41 -12.60 4.88 -1.30
N ALA A 42 -12.01 3.69 -1.16
CA ALA A 42 -12.75 2.44 -0.98
C ALA A 42 -13.57 2.40 0.32
N PHE A 43 -13.14 3.14 1.36
CA PHE A 43 -13.76 3.09 2.68
C PHE A 43 -14.38 4.41 3.12
N ARG A 44 -14.54 5.35 2.19
CA ARG A 44 -15.38 6.51 2.43
C ARG A 44 -16.82 6.04 2.60
N SER A 45 -17.38 6.28 3.79
CA SER A 45 -18.74 5.85 4.11
C SER A 45 -19.75 6.46 3.15
N SER A 46 -20.42 5.60 2.39
CA SER A 46 -21.51 5.97 1.49
C SER A 46 -22.81 5.37 2.02
N ARG A 47 -23.88 6.18 2.05
CA ARG A 47 -25.23 5.74 2.43
C ARG A 47 -25.90 4.86 1.38
N PHE A 48 -25.37 4.85 0.15
CA PHE A 48 -25.94 4.11 -0.98
C PHE A 48 -24.98 3.00 -1.45
N PRO A 49 -25.41 1.74 -1.53
CA PRO A 49 -24.55 0.62 -1.94
C PRO A 49 -24.08 0.74 -3.40
N GLN A 50 -24.87 1.37 -4.27
CA GLN A 50 -24.49 1.60 -5.68
C GLN A 50 -23.27 2.53 -5.83
N LEU A 51 -23.09 3.48 -4.90
CA LEU A 51 -21.92 4.36 -4.86
C LEU A 51 -20.67 3.66 -4.33
N ALA A 52 -20.80 2.52 -3.64
CA ALA A 52 -19.65 1.77 -3.15
C ALA A 52 -18.81 1.20 -4.30
N LEU A 53 -19.46 0.66 -5.34
CA LEU A 53 -18.77 0.17 -6.54
C LEU A 53 -18.06 1.30 -7.28
N PHE A 54 -18.72 2.46 -7.40
CA PHE A 54 -18.12 3.64 -8.03
C PHE A 54 -16.86 4.11 -7.27
N LEU A 55 -16.92 4.18 -5.94
CA LEU A 55 -15.78 4.54 -5.10
C LEU A 55 -14.65 3.51 -5.16
N LEU A 56 -14.97 2.23 -5.31
CA LEU A 56 -14.00 1.16 -5.50
C LEU A 56 -13.27 1.30 -6.85
N ILE A 57 -14.01 1.58 -7.93
CA ILE A 57 -13.42 1.87 -9.24
C ILE A 57 -12.53 3.12 -9.16
N CYS A 58 -12.99 4.18 -8.47
CA CYS A 58 -12.19 5.38 -8.25
C CYS A 58 -10.90 5.09 -7.47
N GLY A 59 -10.96 4.27 -6.42
CA GLY A 59 -9.78 3.81 -5.67
C GLY A 59 -8.81 3.01 -6.54
N MET A 60 -9.32 2.14 -7.42
CA MET A 60 -8.49 1.41 -8.38
C MET A 60 -7.80 2.35 -9.38
N LEU A 61 -8.53 3.34 -9.93
CA LEU A 61 -7.97 4.34 -10.83
C LEU A 61 -6.94 5.24 -10.13
N SER A 62 -7.18 5.62 -8.87
CA SER A 62 -6.20 6.34 -8.04
C SER A 62 -4.92 5.53 -7.86
N LYS A 63 -5.04 4.23 -7.57
CA LYS A 63 -3.88 3.34 -7.45
C LYS A 63 -3.08 3.30 -8.76
N LEU A 64 -3.76 3.09 -9.89
CA LEU A 64 -3.13 3.05 -11.20
C LEU A 64 -2.43 4.37 -11.55
N THR A 65 -3.11 5.51 -11.40
CA THR A 65 -2.54 6.83 -11.73
C THR A 65 -1.29 7.14 -10.91
N ILE A 66 -1.32 6.89 -9.60
CA ILE A 66 -0.16 7.11 -8.72
C ILE A 66 1.00 6.19 -9.12
N THR A 67 0.72 4.94 -9.48
CA THR A 67 1.78 4.02 -9.92
C THR A 67 2.39 4.44 -11.25
N VAL A 68 1.58 4.85 -12.23
CA VAL A 68 2.07 5.26 -13.55
C VAL A 68 2.87 6.55 -13.42
N VAL A 69 2.34 7.57 -12.74
CA VAL A 69 3.05 8.84 -12.52
C VAL A 69 4.33 8.62 -11.72
N GLY A 70 4.28 7.80 -10.67
CA GLY A 70 5.44 7.48 -9.85
C GLY A 70 6.55 6.77 -10.63
N VAL A 71 6.20 5.80 -11.50
CA VAL A 71 7.16 5.12 -12.36
C VAL A 71 7.71 6.06 -13.42
N MET A 72 6.85 6.82 -14.11
CA MET A 72 7.28 7.79 -15.11
C MET A 72 8.27 8.80 -14.53
N TRP A 73 7.95 9.37 -13.36
CA TRP A 73 8.83 10.27 -12.63
C TRP A 73 10.13 9.59 -12.22
N GLY A 74 10.05 8.37 -11.67
CA GLY A 74 11.22 7.59 -11.24
C GLY A 74 12.18 7.26 -12.39
N MET A 75 11.65 7.00 -13.58
CA MET A 75 12.46 6.80 -14.79
C MET A 75 13.08 8.12 -15.28
N SER A 76 12.29 9.21 -15.35
CA SER A 76 12.78 10.52 -15.81
C SER A 76 13.91 11.07 -14.95
N ALA A 77 13.88 10.80 -13.64
CA ALA A 77 14.89 11.26 -12.71
C ALA A 77 16.10 10.28 -12.59
N GLN A 78 16.15 9.19 -13.37
CA GLN A 78 17.17 8.14 -13.30
C GLN A 78 17.33 7.50 -11.90
N LEU A 79 16.31 7.59 -11.03
CA LEU A 79 16.34 6.97 -9.70
C LEU A 79 16.16 5.44 -9.76
N ILE A 80 15.55 4.92 -10.84
CA ILE A 80 15.37 3.49 -11.06
C ILE A 80 16.65 2.93 -11.68
N THR A 81 17.58 2.52 -10.81
CA THR A 81 18.83 1.84 -11.22
C THR A 81 18.57 0.43 -11.76
N SER A 82 17.54 -0.26 -11.23
CA SER A 82 17.10 -1.57 -11.70
C SER A 82 15.56 -1.68 -11.63
N PRO A 83 14.87 -1.79 -12.79
CA PRO A 83 13.40 -1.91 -12.82
C PRO A 83 12.86 -3.12 -12.06
N ILE A 84 13.60 -4.22 -12.02
CA ILE A 84 13.20 -5.45 -11.32
C ILE A 84 13.22 -5.23 -9.81
N VAL A 85 14.27 -4.58 -9.29
CA VAL A 85 14.39 -4.26 -7.86
C VAL A 85 13.28 -3.30 -7.44
N PHE A 86 12.98 -2.29 -8.26
CA PHE A 86 11.86 -1.40 -8.04
C PHE A 86 10.52 -2.16 -7.99
N ALA A 87 10.25 -3.03 -8.97
CA ALA A 87 9.00 -3.78 -9.05
C ALA A 87 8.82 -4.71 -7.84
N LEU A 88 9.86 -5.46 -7.45
CA LEU A 88 9.83 -6.34 -6.27
C LEU A 88 9.62 -5.55 -4.98
N SER A 89 10.30 -4.42 -4.82
CA SER A 89 10.13 -3.53 -3.67
C SER A 89 8.71 -2.99 -3.61
N TYR A 90 8.20 -2.45 -4.72
CA TYR A 90 6.83 -1.94 -4.82
C TYR A 90 5.79 -3.02 -4.48
N LEU A 91 5.98 -4.25 -4.97
CA LEU A 91 5.07 -5.36 -4.71
C LEU A 91 5.05 -5.71 -3.21
N PHE A 92 6.25 -5.89 -2.63
CA PHE A 92 6.41 -6.17 -1.20
C PHE A 92 5.75 -5.08 -0.34
N PHE A 93 6.04 -3.81 -0.64
CA PHE A 93 5.47 -2.69 0.11
C PHE A 93 3.97 -2.53 -0.10
N SER A 94 3.44 -2.82 -1.29
CA SER A 94 2.00 -2.79 -1.52
C SER A 94 1.30 -3.82 -0.63
N PHE A 95 1.86 -5.01 -0.42
CA PHE A 95 1.31 -5.99 0.53
C PHE A 95 1.46 -5.51 1.97
N ALA A 96 2.65 -5.03 2.34
CA ALA A 96 2.97 -4.54 3.68
C ALA A 96 2.00 -3.44 4.14
N VAL A 97 1.83 -2.40 3.33
CA VAL A 97 0.98 -1.25 3.64
C VAL A 97 -0.49 -1.67 3.64
N THR A 98 -0.92 -2.54 2.72
CA THR A 98 -2.30 -3.05 2.71
C THR A 98 -2.61 -3.78 4.01
N TYR A 99 -1.71 -4.67 4.44
CA TYR A 99 -1.86 -5.40 5.69
C TYR A 99 -1.90 -4.47 6.90
N LEU A 100 -1.01 -3.48 6.96
CA LEU A 100 -0.97 -2.48 8.02
C LEU A 100 -2.29 -1.73 8.13
N TRP A 101 -2.86 -1.32 6.99
CA TRP A 101 -4.08 -0.54 6.94
C TRP A 101 -5.34 -1.35 7.27
N PHE A 102 -5.38 -2.63 6.87
CA PHE A 102 -6.43 -3.56 7.32
C PHE A 102 -6.33 -3.84 8.82
N SER A 103 -5.12 -4.09 9.34
CA SER A 103 -4.90 -4.35 10.77
C SER A 103 -5.24 -3.12 11.63
N TYR A 104 -4.88 -1.92 11.16
CA TYR A 104 -5.26 -0.66 11.79
C TYR A 104 -6.77 -0.49 11.88
N ARG A 105 -7.49 -0.77 10.78
CA ARG A 105 -8.95 -0.68 10.79
C ARG A 105 -9.60 -1.74 11.67
N GLU A 106 -9.10 -2.97 11.66
CA GLU A 106 -9.58 -4.03 12.57
C GLU A 106 -9.45 -3.58 14.03
N SER A 107 -8.34 -2.92 14.40
CA SER A 107 -8.15 -2.37 15.74
C SER A 107 -9.12 -1.24 16.11
N ILE A 108 -9.58 -0.45 15.13
CA ILE A 108 -10.51 0.69 15.37
C ILE A 108 -11.97 0.26 15.30
N THR A 109 -12.28 -0.77 14.51
CA THR A 109 -13.64 -1.24 14.34
C THR A 109 -14.04 -2.03 15.58
N GLN A 110 -14.81 -1.39 16.47
CA GLN A 110 -15.33 -2.06 17.65
C GLN A 110 -16.29 -3.17 17.23
N ILE A 111 -15.92 -4.42 17.53
CA ILE A 111 -16.79 -5.57 17.32
C ILE A 111 -18.01 -5.37 18.22
N PRO A 112 -19.24 -5.32 17.68
CA PRO A 112 -20.43 -5.15 18.51
C PRO A 112 -20.51 -6.32 19.50
N GLU A 113 -20.78 -6.03 20.77
CA GLU A 113 -20.72 -7.01 21.87
C GLU A 113 -21.55 -8.28 21.61
N ARG A 114 -22.58 -8.21 20.76
CA ARG A 114 -23.38 -9.36 20.34
C ARG A 114 -22.61 -10.47 19.62
N PHE A 115 -21.42 -10.18 19.07
CA PHE A 115 -20.57 -11.15 18.37
C PHE A 115 -19.35 -11.58 19.19
N LYS A 116 -19.21 -11.10 20.43
CA LYS A 116 -18.03 -11.33 21.28
C LYS A 116 -18.10 -12.67 22.05
N ALA A 117 -19.23 -13.37 21.97
CA ALA A 117 -19.55 -14.56 22.77
C ALA A 117 -19.92 -15.81 21.95
N ALA A 118 -19.54 -15.86 20.66
CA ALA A 118 -19.69 -17.04 19.81
C ALA A 118 -18.33 -17.70 19.55
#